data_AF-A0A6V7WRY8-F1
#
_entry.id   AF-A0A6V7WRY8-F1
#
_cell.length_a   1.000
_cell.length_b   1.000
_cell.length_c   1.000
_cell.angle_alpha   90.00
_cell.angle_beta   90.00
_cell.angle_gamma   90.00
#
_symmetry.space_group_name_H-M   'P 1'
#
loop_
_entity.id
_entity.type
_entity.pdbx_description
1 polymer ?
#
loop_
_entity_poly.entity_id
_entity_poly.type
_entity_poly.pdbx_seq_one_letter_code
_entity_poly.pdbx_strand_id
1 'polypeptide(L)'
;MEGFDETNNILSWHMLRAGTLDDYKILKQIYKNNVDKLTEKVKAFVEEEINAHYSNVDVTEFKEDIKRYDQLIANGGTEGSFIDIFSFMEKHAELKDLKLIFDLSSIHSIELDKAIVEKFYEDHKKNKEMGKGYNYAVVEGAGPIGLYTTFKLFIEGINVTILNDRSADYTREQFILLDRKWIYQLNLILGTQFDQLFNEENSMAKLLPNHVGIVIMKNFETALMNRLKVLSLYVDQKEGNQQGEKSFLKLIYETEVLSINLHYEKPLAILGTPERLTNPVAHEHYTKLVNKLMNKYDINHEQALKKIIAKKTKDIRNIFGEDFVNAKKLAELAINGKAFDKEYIDGLPLNTYFGSNFLGIPFDLLFCAGGANDQIRDNFLEEPQVLTESKNYSSIYIDKADPAIKITEGDYTYLSKSLIEIGIHLEKQGFYEFIVNSNISHHLKSRYGNLINFIIYGVMEDGYGYLMPTYNNFTHETLVLHVFELKQRLSIATNTPKALVNFIEEIKAEMNENLHWEEYYLNFIKELENKWAIALFKYLASLYRYDDDKLIVKTDENEGFDEEDDENIYFKILSSNTFWIKIKGVENPAKRYRTENDSAIVAAVGDANTSAHFFTGSGLSTGKLIIN
;
A
#
# COMPACT_ATOMS: atom_id res chain seq x y z
N MET A 1 9.12 47.51 0.91
CA MET A 1 9.03 46.04 1.00
C MET A 1 7.92 45.71 2.00
N GLU A 2 6.69 46.04 1.64
CA GLU A 2 5.47 45.75 2.41
C GLU A 2 4.36 45.48 1.38
N GLY A 3 3.41 44.59 1.67
CA GLY A 3 2.28 44.28 0.79
C GLY A 3 2.48 43.13 -0.21
N PHE A 4 3.17 42.04 0.17
CA PHE A 4 3.38 40.85 -0.67
C PHE A 4 2.86 39.51 -0.08
N ASP A 5 2.37 39.48 1.17
CA ASP A 5 2.09 38.24 1.92
C ASP A 5 0.78 37.51 1.57
N GLU A 6 -0.33 38.24 1.37
CA GLU A 6 -1.66 37.60 1.35
C GLU A 6 -1.96 36.87 0.02
N THR A 7 -1.46 37.37 -1.11
CA THR A 7 -1.85 36.88 -2.45
C THR A 7 -1.31 35.49 -2.77
N ASN A 8 -0.10 35.15 -2.29
CA ASN A 8 0.55 33.86 -2.58
C ASN A 8 -0.14 32.70 -1.84
N ASN A 9 -0.60 32.94 -0.61
CA ASN A 9 -1.28 31.95 0.22
C ASN A 9 -2.62 31.45 -0.35
N ILE A 10 -3.26 32.23 -1.25
CA ILE A 10 -4.53 31.89 -1.90
C ILE A 10 -4.30 31.09 -3.20
N LEU A 11 -3.19 31.34 -3.90
CA LEU A 11 -2.89 30.74 -5.21
C LEU A 11 -2.46 29.27 -5.10
N SER A 12 -1.60 28.94 -4.14
CA SER A 12 -1.22 27.56 -3.82
C SER A 12 -2.43 26.71 -3.40
N TRP A 13 -3.33 27.29 -2.60
CA TRP A 13 -4.48 26.58 -2.00
C TRP A 13 -5.53 26.12 -3.02
N HIS A 14 -5.83 26.91 -4.05
CA HIS A 14 -6.86 26.55 -5.02
C HIS A 14 -6.36 25.60 -6.13
N MET A 15 -5.08 25.64 -6.50
CA MET A 15 -4.55 24.80 -7.61
C MET A 15 -4.55 23.30 -7.30
N LEU A 16 -4.52 22.90 -6.02
CA LEU A 16 -4.48 21.50 -5.59
C LEU A 16 -5.86 20.83 -5.43
N ARG A 17 -6.97 21.52 -5.74
CA ARG A 17 -8.33 21.08 -5.38
C ARG A 17 -9.33 20.97 -6.55
N ALA A 18 -8.84 20.64 -7.75
CA ALA A 18 -9.67 20.50 -8.95
C ALA A 18 -10.56 19.23 -8.95
N GLY A 19 -11.57 19.19 -8.07
CA GLY A 19 -12.53 18.09 -7.94
C GLY A 19 -13.96 18.40 -8.40
N THR A 20 -14.34 19.67 -8.58
CA THR A 20 -15.69 20.05 -9.03
C THR A 20 -15.69 21.13 -10.13
N LEU A 21 -16.75 21.14 -10.92
CA LEU A 21 -16.95 22.08 -12.04
C LEU A 21 -17.15 23.53 -11.57
N ASP A 22 -17.61 23.75 -10.34
CA ASP A 22 -17.83 25.08 -9.77
C ASP A 22 -16.58 25.65 -9.08
N ASP A 23 -15.79 24.80 -8.41
CA ASP A 23 -14.43 25.18 -8.00
C ASP A 23 -13.59 25.60 -9.22
N TYR A 24 -13.73 24.89 -10.35
CA TYR A 24 -13.10 25.26 -11.63
C TYR A 24 -13.60 26.61 -12.19
N LYS A 25 -14.86 27.01 -11.98
CA LYS A 25 -15.35 28.35 -12.39
C LYS A 25 -14.77 29.46 -11.52
N ILE A 26 -14.68 29.24 -10.21
CA ILE A 26 -14.09 30.20 -9.25
C ILE A 26 -12.59 30.34 -9.54
N LEU A 27 -11.88 29.21 -9.70
CA LEU A 27 -10.52 29.16 -10.23
C LEU A 27 -10.42 29.96 -11.53
N LYS A 28 -11.23 29.67 -12.55
CA LYS A 28 -11.18 30.35 -13.84
C LYS A 28 -11.39 31.87 -13.75
N GLN A 29 -12.17 32.36 -12.78
CA GLN A 29 -12.35 33.80 -12.57
C GLN A 29 -11.20 34.46 -11.79
N ILE A 30 -10.67 33.79 -10.75
CA ILE A 30 -9.50 34.27 -9.98
C ILE A 30 -8.23 34.19 -10.84
N TYR A 31 -8.04 33.07 -11.53
CA TYR A 31 -6.99 32.84 -12.51
C TYR A 31 -7.10 33.89 -13.60
N LYS A 32 -8.24 34.09 -14.28
CA LYS A 32 -8.38 35.17 -15.28
C LYS A 32 -8.03 36.56 -14.72
N ASN A 33 -8.55 36.94 -13.57
CA ASN A 33 -8.29 38.28 -13.01
C ASN A 33 -6.82 38.53 -12.63
N ASN A 34 -6.06 37.48 -12.28
CA ASN A 34 -4.64 37.57 -11.94
C ASN A 34 -3.73 37.28 -13.13
N VAL A 35 -4.08 36.34 -14.00
CA VAL A 35 -3.37 35.94 -15.21
C VAL A 35 -3.55 36.96 -16.31
N ASP A 36 -4.68 37.67 -16.45
CA ASP A 36 -4.73 38.83 -17.37
C ASP A 36 -3.66 39.88 -16.97
N LYS A 37 -3.38 40.07 -15.66
CA LYS A 37 -2.30 40.95 -15.16
C LYS A 37 -0.90 40.34 -15.22
N LEU A 38 -0.78 39.03 -14.95
CA LEU A 38 0.50 38.33 -14.93
C LEU A 38 0.97 38.03 -16.35
N THR A 39 0.08 37.66 -17.26
CA THR A 39 0.33 37.45 -18.68
C THR A 39 0.52 38.77 -19.44
N GLU A 40 -0.11 39.88 -19.08
CA GLU A 40 0.32 41.19 -19.63
C GLU A 40 1.78 41.48 -19.26
N LYS A 41 2.17 41.28 -17.99
CA LYS A 41 3.55 41.50 -17.53
C LYS A 41 4.56 40.48 -18.07
N VAL A 42 4.20 39.20 -18.11
CA VAL A 42 5.05 38.12 -18.60
C VAL A 42 5.11 38.14 -20.13
N LYS A 43 4.05 38.51 -20.86
CA LYS A 43 4.18 38.79 -22.30
C LYS A 43 5.05 40.01 -22.54
N ALA A 44 4.87 41.12 -21.82
CA ALA A 44 5.76 42.27 -21.97
C ALA A 44 7.23 41.88 -21.72
N PHE A 45 7.51 41.18 -20.62
CA PHE A 45 8.86 40.70 -20.28
C PHE A 45 9.42 39.69 -21.29
N VAL A 46 8.62 38.72 -21.74
CA VAL A 46 9.05 37.67 -22.70
C VAL A 46 9.13 38.20 -24.13
N GLU A 47 8.27 39.13 -24.55
CA GLU A 47 8.39 39.80 -25.84
C GLU A 47 9.57 40.80 -25.83
N GLU A 48 9.87 41.46 -24.71
CA GLU A 48 11.05 42.31 -24.56
C GLU A 48 12.35 41.48 -24.59
N GLU A 49 12.45 40.39 -23.81
CA GLU A 49 13.61 39.48 -23.80
C GLU A 49 13.80 38.69 -25.11
N ILE A 50 12.74 38.11 -25.71
CA ILE A 50 12.87 37.36 -26.96
C ILE A 50 13.29 38.28 -28.11
N ASN A 51 12.73 39.50 -28.20
CA ASN A 51 13.15 40.46 -29.23
C ASN A 51 14.55 41.05 -28.97
N ALA A 52 15.01 41.12 -27.71
CA ALA A 52 16.35 41.57 -27.36
C ALA A 52 17.43 40.51 -27.63
N HIS A 53 17.17 39.23 -27.34
CA HIS A 53 18.21 38.19 -27.29
C HIS A 53 18.04 37.02 -28.29
N TYR A 54 16.83 36.72 -28.79
CA TYR A 54 16.54 35.43 -29.45
C TYR A 54 15.78 35.51 -30.77
N SER A 55 16.16 36.45 -31.65
CA SER A 55 15.57 36.65 -33.00
C SER A 55 15.72 35.48 -34.00
N ASN A 56 16.32 34.35 -33.60
CA ASN A 56 16.54 33.16 -34.45
C ASN A 56 16.14 31.82 -33.78
N VAL A 57 15.43 31.82 -32.65
CA VAL A 57 14.99 30.57 -31.98
C VAL A 57 13.59 30.18 -32.46
N ASP A 58 13.44 28.93 -32.93
CA ASP A 58 12.13 28.42 -33.35
C ASP A 58 11.26 28.04 -32.14
N VAL A 59 10.38 28.96 -31.76
CA VAL A 59 9.41 28.79 -30.66
C VAL A 59 8.12 28.05 -31.09
N THR A 60 8.13 27.34 -32.22
CA THR A 60 6.93 26.62 -32.70
C THR A 60 6.58 25.43 -31.79
N GLU A 61 7.56 24.61 -31.40
CA GLU A 61 7.36 23.45 -30.50
C GLU A 61 6.73 23.88 -29.15
N PHE A 62 7.27 24.93 -28.53
CA PHE A 62 6.74 25.54 -27.30
C PHE A 62 5.27 26.00 -27.45
N LYS A 63 4.90 26.57 -28.60
CA LYS A 63 3.53 26.99 -28.90
C LYS A 63 2.59 25.81 -29.15
N GLU A 64 3.08 24.69 -29.67
CA GLU A 64 2.28 23.47 -29.83
C GLU A 64 2.03 22.76 -28.49
N ASP A 65 3.02 22.68 -27.60
CA ASP A 65 2.84 22.11 -26.26
C ASP A 65 1.92 22.96 -25.37
N ILE A 66 2.01 24.30 -25.42
CA ILE A 66 1.02 25.18 -24.76
C ILE A 66 -0.40 24.92 -25.29
N LYS A 67 -0.57 24.80 -26.60
CA LYS A 67 -1.87 24.53 -27.24
C LYS A 67 -2.41 23.12 -26.90
N ARG A 68 -1.53 22.14 -26.71
CA ARG A 68 -1.86 20.79 -26.24
C ARG A 68 -2.29 20.79 -24.77
N TYR A 69 -1.61 21.59 -23.94
CA TYR A 69 -1.95 21.81 -22.53
C TYR A 69 -3.31 22.50 -22.36
N ASP A 70 -3.61 23.55 -23.14
CA ASP A 70 -4.93 24.19 -23.19
C ASP A 70 -6.05 23.20 -23.54
N GLN A 71 -5.78 22.25 -24.45
CA GLN A 71 -6.74 21.18 -24.81
C GLN A 71 -6.95 20.17 -23.69
N LEU A 72 -5.90 19.80 -22.93
CA LEU A 72 -6.01 18.93 -21.76
C LEU A 72 -6.83 19.59 -20.64
N ILE A 73 -6.64 20.89 -20.40
CA ILE A 73 -7.47 21.68 -19.47
C ILE A 73 -8.93 21.74 -19.95
N ALA A 74 -9.15 22.07 -21.23
CA ALA A 74 -10.50 22.25 -21.78
C ALA A 74 -11.37 20.99 -21.70
N ASN A 75 -10.76 19.80 -21.69
CA ASN A 75 -11.44 18.51 -21.60
C ASN A 75 -11.75 18.06 -20.16
N GLY A 76 -11.57 18.93 -19.15
CA GLY A 76 -11.90 18.63 -17.75
C GLY A 76 -10.89 17.69 -17.09
N GLY A 77 -9.60 18.08 -17.15
CA GLY A 77 -8.46 17.26 -16.74
C GLY A 77 -8.60 16.56 -15.38
N THR A 78 -8.29 15.26 -15.37
CA THR A 78 -8.18 14.44 -14.17
C THR A 78 -6.89 14.74 -13.39
N GLU A 79 -6.65 14.05 -12.27
CA GLU A 79 -5.47 14.23 -11.41
C GLU A 79 -4.09 14.17 -12.13
N GLY A 80 -4.01 13.59 -13.32
CA GLY A 80 -2.77 13.57 -14.13
C GLY A 80 -2.30 14.96 -14.56
N SER A 81 -3.23 15.92 -14.73
CA SER A 81 -2.93 17.27 -15.23
C SER A 81 -1.91 18.04 -14.41
N PHE A 82 -1.79 17.77 -13.10
CA PHE A 82 -0.79 18.40 -12.23
C PHE A 82 0.63 17.86 -12.46
N ILE A 83 0.75 16.62 -12.94
CA ILE A 83 2.02 16.00 -13.33
C ILE A 83 2.49 16.56 -14.68
N ASP A 84 1.55 16.83 -15.59
CA ASP A 84 1.83 17.43 -16.91
C ASP A 84 2.39 18.85 -16.78
N ILE A 85 1.81 19.70 -15.91
CA ILE A 85 2.34 21.03 -15.55
C ILE A 85 3.82 20.94 -15.14
N PHE A 86 4.14 19.95 -14.31
CA PHE A 86 5.47 19.80 -13.75
C PHE A 86 6.49 19.25 -14.74
N SER A 87 6.10 18.25 -15.53
CA SER A 87 6.93 17.70 -16.60
C SER A 87 7.14 18.69 -17.74
N PHE A 88 6.25 19.69 -17.88
CA PHE A 88 6.46 20.87 -18.72
C PHE A 88 7.48 21.83 -18.07
N MET A 89 7.26 22.24 -16.82
CA MET A 89 8.17 23.14 -16.07
C MET A 89 9.62 22.62 -15.94
N GLU A 90 9.85 21.30 -15.99
CA GLU A 90 11.21 20.72 -15.95
C GLU A 90 11.89 20.56 -17.31
N LYS A 91 11.14 20.66 -18.43
CA LYS A 91 11.71 20.74 -19.79
C LYS A 91 12.09 22.17 -20.18
N HIS A 92 11.37 23.14 -19.64
CA HIS A 92 11.50 24.56 -19.97
C HIS A 92 12.33 25.28 -18.90
N ALA A 93 13.64 25.41 -19.14
CA ALA A 93 14.60 26.03 -18.22
C ALA A 93 14.24 27.50 -17.90
N GLU A 94 13.56 28.17 -18.82
CA GLU A 94 12.93 29.48 -18.71
C GLU A 94 11.83 29.56 -17.63
N LEU A 95 11.29 28.43 -17.15
CA LEU A 95 10.29 28.36 -16.07
C LEU A 95 10.89 28.09 -14.68
N LYS A 96 12.21 28.21 -14.53
CA LYS A 96 12.94 28.02 -13.26
C LYS A 96 12.36 28.82 -12.09
N ASP A 97 11.87 30.03 -12.31
CA ASP A 97 11.30 30.87 -11.25
C ASP A 97 9.92 30.40 -10.79
N LEU A 98 9.11 29.78 -11.69
CA LEU A 98 7.89 29.08 -11.28
C LEU A 98 8.19 27.82 -10.48
N LYS A 99 9.28 27.11 -10.83
CA LYS A 99 9.77 26.00 -10.01
C LYS A 99 10.22 26.49 -8.63
N LEU A 100 10.98 27.57 -8.54
CA LEU A 100 11.36 28.19 -7.26
C LEU A 100 10.13 28.61 -6.43
N ILE A 101 9.09 29.19 -7.06
CA ILE A 101 7.83 29.52 -6.36
C ILE A 101 7.16 28.24 -5.82
N PHE A 102 7.20 27.14 -6.55
CA PHE A 102 6.68 25.87 -6.03
C PHE A 102 7.54 25.31 -4.91
N ASP A 103 8.86 25.26 -5.08
CA ASP A 103 9.82 24.76 -4.09
C ASP A 103 9.68 25.59 -2.78
N LEU A 104 9.47 26.90 -2.88
CA LEU A 104 9.13 27.77 -1.73
C LEU A 104 7.74 27.46 -1.14
N SER A 105 6.74 27.13 -1.96
CA SER A 105 5.42 26.67 -1.48
C SER A 105 5.43 25.28 -0.83
N SER A 106 6.54 24.54 -0.92
CA SER A 106 6.73 23.27 -0.21
C SER A 106 7.24 23.42 1.22
N ILE A 107 7.68 24.62 1.63
CA ILE A 107 8.21 24.91 2.98
C ILE A 107 7.04 25.15 3.94
N HIS A 108 6.96 24.37 5.03
CA HIS A 108 5.91 24.57 6.04
C HIS A 108 6.37 25.47 7.19
N SER A 109 5.57 26.49 7.49
CA SER A 109 5.60 27.13 8.81
C SER A 109 4.60 26.48 9.75
N ILE A 110 4.83 26.61 11.05
CA ILE A 110 3.91 26.13 12.10
C ILE A 110 2.53 26.81 11.96
N GLU A 111 2.49 28.04 11.43
CA GLU A 111 1.31 28.85 11.19
C GLU A 111 0.52 28.37 9.97
N LEU A 112 1.20 28.07 8.86
CA LEU A 112 0.60 27.47 7.68
C LEU A 112 0.04 26.08 8.01
N ASP A 113 0.76 25.30 8.80
CA ASP A 113 0.36 23.95 9.20
C ASP A 113 -0.92 23.96 10.07
N LYS A 114 -1.03 24.89 11.02
CA LYS A 114 -2.27 25.14 11.78
C LYS A 114 -3.44 25.52 10.86
N ALA A 115 -3.21 26.38 9.87
CA ALA A 115 -4.24 26.80 8.92
C ALA A 115 -4.68 25.65 7.99
N ILE A 116 -3.76 24.75 7.63
CA ILE A 116 -4.04 23.52 6.88
C ILE A 116 -4.95 22.57 7.71
N VAL A 117 -4.63 22.34 8.99
CA VAL A 117 -5.46 21.53 9.91
C VAL A 117 -6.84 22.16 10.11
N GLU A 118 -6.90 23.47 10.34
CA GLU A 118 -8.17 24.21 10.45
C GLU A 118 -9.02 24.02 9.20
N LYS A 119 -8.42 24.14 8.01
CA LYS A 119 -9.17 24.01 6.77
C LYS A 119 -9.62 22.57 6.48
N PHE A 120 -8.86 21.54 6.86
CA PHE A 120 -9.35 20.15 6.77
C PHE A 120 -10.62 19.92 7.62
N TYR A 121 -10.73 20.56 8.80
CA TYR A 121 -11.94 20.54 9.63
C TYR A 121 -13.10 21.35 9.03
N GLU A 122 -12.85 22.57 8.54
CA GLU A 122 -13.89 23.38 7.89
C GLU A 122 -14.41 22.73 6.58
N ASP A 123 -13.54 22.03 5.84
CA ASP A 123 -13.92 21.27 4.65
C ASP A 123 -14.69 19.98 4.97
N HIS A 124 -14.37 19.29 6.07
CA HIS A 124 -15.20 18.20 6.62
C HIS A 124 -16.62 18.72 6.88
N LYS A 125 -16.78 19.77 7.68
CA LYS A 125 -18.11 20.33 8.02
C LYS A 125 -18.89 20.74 6.77
N LYS A 126 -18.27 21.50 5.86
CA LYS A 126 -18.92 21.91 4.59
C LYS A 126 -19.39 20.70 3.79
N ASN A 127 -18.56 19.67 3.64
CA ASN A 127 -18.93 18.48 2.86
C ASN A 127 -20.00 17.63 3.56
N LYS A 128 -20.01 17.60 4.90
CA LYS A 128 -21.06 16.98 5.73
C LYS A 128 -22.41 17.69 5.56
N GLU A 129 -22.42 19.03 5.65
CA GLU A 129 -23.59 19.86 5.36
C GLU A 129 -24.13 19.70 3.93
N MET A 130 -23.24 19.43 2.96
CA MET A 130 -23.60 19.13 1.57
C MET A 130 -24.18 17.73 1.34
N GLY A 131 -24.23 16.86 2.37
CA GLY A 131 -25.08 15.67 2.38
C GLY A 131 -24.73 14.59 1.34
N LYS A 132 -23.44 14.26 1.17
CA LYS A 132 -22.93 13.25 0.21
C LYS A 132 -23.33 11.78 0.48
N GLY A 133 -24.29 11.54 1.38
CA GLY A 133 -25.00 10.26 1.51
C GLY A 133 -24.39 9.20 2.44
N TYR A 134 -23.24 9.46 3.05
CA TYR A 134 -22.64 8.62 4.09
C TYR A 134 -22.20 9.49 5.26
N ASN A 135 -22.57 9.14 6.49
CA ASN A 135 -22.27 9.92 7.69
C ASN A 135 -21.14 9.30 8.51
N TYR A 136 -21.02 7.96 8.52
CA TYR A 136 -20.12 7.21 9.40
C TYR A 136 -19.29 6.18 8.63
N ALA A 137 -17.96 6.26 8.74
CA ALA A 137 -17.04 5.26 8.25
C ALA A 137 -16.28 4.56 9.38
N VAL A 138 -16.09 3.25 9.22
CA VAL A 138 -15.13 2.45 9.98
C VAL A 138 -14.03 2.02 9.02
N VAL A 139 -12.77 2.18 9.41
CA VAL A 139 -11.60 1.75 8.63
C VAL A 139 -10.79 0.78 9.48
N GLU A 140 -10.57 -0.42 8.97
CA GLU A 140 -9.92 -1.52 9.67
C GLU A 140 -8.51 -1.75 9.14
N GLY A 141 -7.51 -1.62 10.02
CA GLY A 141 -6.08 -1.69 9.69
C GLY A 141 -5.46 -0.30 9.50
N ALA A 142 -4.54 0.08 10.38
CA ALA A 142 -3.85 1.37 10.37
C ALA A 142 -2.51 1.36 9.60
N GLY A 143 -2.42 0.56 8.53
CA GLY A 143 -1.36 0.70 7.52
C GLY A 143 -1.56 1.95 6.64
N PRO A 144 -0.62 2.30 5.73
CA PRO A 144 -0.68 3.57 5.00
C PRO A 144 -1.97 3.80 4.20
N ILE A 145 -2.54 2.72 3.64
CA ILE A 145 -3.85 2.77 2.96
C ILE A 145 -4.93 3.22 3.95
N GLY A 146 -5.09 2.52 5.09
CA GLY A 146 -6.13 2.81 6.07
C GLY A 146 -5.98 4.20 6.68
N LEU A 147 -4.74 4.63 6.95
CA LEU A 147 -4.43 5.99 7.42
C LEU A 147 -4.81 7.06 6.39
N TYR A 148 -4.38 6.92 5.13
CA TYR A 148 -4.69 7.88 4.07
C TYR A 148 -6.19 7.87 3.69
N THR A 149 -6.82 6.69 3.65
CA THR A 149 -8.26 6.54 3.44
C THR A 149 -9.05 7.21 4.55
N THR A 150 -8.67 7.01 5.81
CA THR A 150 -9.26 7.70 6.98
C THR A 150 -9.18 9.22 6.81
N PHE A 151 -8.01 9.73 6.42
CA PHE A 151 -7.82 11.15 6.14
C PHE A 151 -8.75 11.64 5.00
N LYS A 152 -8.84 10.90 3.89
CA LYS A 152 -9.67 11.26 2.73
C LYS A 152 -11.17 11.24 3.02
N LEU A 153 -11.66 10.23 3.73
CA LEU A 153 -13.08 10.12 4.11
C LEU A 153 -13.46 11.26 5.07
N PHE A 154 -12.56 11.62 5.99
CA PHE A 154 -12.78 12.74 6.89
C PHE A 154 -12.95 14.06 6.12
N ILE A 155 -12.04 14.42 5.21
CA ILE A 155 -12.17 15.68 4.46
C ILE A 155 -13.35 15.70 3.47
N GLU A 156 -13.90 14.53 3.09
CA GLU A 156 -15.14 14.39 2.33
C GLU A 156 -16.41 14.48 3.19
N GLY A 157 -16.28 14.78 4.49
CA GLY A 157 -17.40 15.07 5.41
C GLY A 157 -17.92 13.89 6.23
N ILE A 158 -17.25 12.74 6.16
CA ILE A 158 -17.67 11.52 6.85
C ILE A 158 -17.01 11.49 8.25
N ASN A 159 -17.76 11.16 9.30
CA ASN A 159 -17.21 10.87 10.62
C ASN A 159 -16.48 9.52 10.58
N VAL A 160 -15.19 9.47 10.92
CA VAL A 160 -14.38 8.25 10.75
C VAL A 160 -13.90 7.68 12.09
N THR A 161 -14.01 6.35 12.24
CA THR A 161 -13.25 5.57 13.23
C THR A 161 -12.24 4.69 12.52
N ILE A 162 -10.95 4.87 12.77
CA ILE A 162 -9.91 3.90 12.38
C ILE A 162 -9.64 2.93 13.53
N LEU A 163 -9.50 1.65 13.19
CA LEU A 163 -9.27 0.51 14.05
C LEU A 163 -7.97 -0.20 13.66
N ASN A 164 -7.31 -0.85 14.61
CA ASN A 164 -6.06 -1.57 14.36
C ASN A 164 -5.85 -2.69 15.37
N ASP A 165 -5.51 -3.89 14.89
CA ASP A 165 -5.20 -5.09 15.68
C ASP A 165 -3.97 -4.91 16.60
N ARG A 166 -2.94 -4.22 16.10
CA ARG A 166 -1.65 -3.98 16.79
C ARG A 166 -1.69 -2.71 17.63
N SER A 167 -0.62 -2.46 18.39
CA SER A 167 -0.35 -1.16 19.02
C SER A 167 -0.04 -0.07 17.96
N ALA A 168 0.19 1.16 18.42
CA ALA A 168 0.58 2.29 17.57
C ALA A 168 2.09 2.32 17.22
N ASP A 169 2.85 1.32 17.65
CA ASP A 169 4.31 1.24 17.48
C ASP A 169 4.64 0.45 16.20
N TYR A 170 4.71 1.16 15.08
CA TYR A 170 4.95 0.53 13.77
C TYR A 170 6.35 -0.09 13.67
N THR A 171 6.42 -1.36 13.23
CA THR A 171 7.65 -2.16 13.15
C THR A 171 8.09 -2.51 11.72
N ARG A 172 7.36 -2.06 10.69
CA ARG A 172 7.62 -2.44 9.29
C ARG A 172 8.88 -1.76 8.73
N GLU A 173 9.95 -2.53 8.59
CA GLU A 173 11.28 -2.13 8.06
C GLU A 173 11.39 -2.04 6.52
N GLN A 174 10.29 -2.29 5.80
CA GLN A 174 10.25 -2.32 4.32
C GLN A 174 10.37 -0.93 3.69
N PHE A 175 10.98 -0.82 2.51
CA PHE A 175 11.01 0.45 1.77
C PHE A 175 9.79 0.63 0.87
N ILE A 176 9.22 1.84 0.93
CA ILE A 176 8.25 2.38 -0.02
C ILE A 176 8.96 3.46 -0.83
N LEU A 177 8.80 3.45 -2.15
CA LEU A 177 9.00 4.67 -2.94
C LEU A 177 7.66 5.35 -3.20
N LEU A 178 7.66 6.67 -3.21
CA LEU A 178 6.48 7.48 -3.41
C LEU A 178 6.65 8.24 -4.72
N ASP A 179 5.72 8.07 -5.67
CA ASP A 179 5.78 8.86 -6.90
C ASP A 179 5.56 10.36 -6.63
N ARG A 180 5.82 11.17 -7.64
CA ARG A 180 5.69 12.64 -7.58
C ARG A 180 4.31 13.10 -7.10
N LYS A 181 3.24 12.39 -7.49
CA LYS A 181 1.87 12.72 -7.08
C LYS A 181 1.68 12.44 -5.59
N TRP A 182 2.20 11.32 -5.11
CA TRP A 182 2.22 11.01 -3.68
C TRP A 182 3.02 12.02 -2.88
N ILE A 183 4.21 12.40 -3.35
CA ILE A 183 5.04 13.40 -2.66
C ILE A 183 4.31 14.74 -2.49
N TYR A 184 3.66 15.29 -3.52
CA TYR A 184 2.90 16.54 -3.37
C TYR A 184 1.65 16.40 -2.50
N GLN A 185 0.92 15.28 -2.59
CA GLN A 185 -0.23 15.04 -1.73
C GLN A 185 0.18 14.87 -0.26
N LEU A 186 1.27 14.17 0.01
CA LEU A 186 1.81 13.97 1.36
C LEU A 186 2.41 15.24 1.93
N ASN A 187 3.00 16.11 1.11
CA ASN A 187 3.48 17.41 1.55
C ASN A 187 2.33 18.27 2.11
N LEU A 188 1.20 18.35 1.39
CA LEU A 188 0.00 19.03 1.87
C LEU A 188 -0.63 18.33 3.10
N ILE A 189 -0.67 16.99 3.09
CA ILE A 189 -1.32 16.22 4.16
C ILE A 189 -0.52 16.32 5.46
N LEU A 190 0.79 16.06 5.45
CA LEU A 190 1.63 15.95 6.64
C LEU A 190 2.02 17.31 7.26
N GLY A 191 2.08 18.38 6.46
CA GLY A 191 2.51 19.69 6.94
C GLY A 191 3.97 19.68 7.40
N THR A 192 4.26 20.25 8.58
CA THR A 192 5.63 20.24 9.15
C THR A 192 6.22 18.85 9.37
N GLN A 193 5.39 17.80 9.44
CA GLN A 193 5.85 16.41 9.52
C GLN A 193 6.40 15.89 8.18
N PHE A 194 6.17 16.57 7.06
CA PHE A 194 6.83 16.27 5.79
C PHE A 194 8.32 16.65 5.84
N ASP A 195 8.63 17.84 6.37
CA ASP A 195 10.01 18.32 6.51
C ASP A 195 10.83 17.43 7.45
N GLN A 196 10.26 17.06 8.60
CA GLN A 196 10.84 16.08 9.54
C GLN A 196 11.11 14.71 8.88
N LEU A 197 10.23 14.29 7.96
CA LEU A 197 10.34 13.00 7.30
C LEU A 197 11.39 13.02 6.17
N PHE A 198 11.44 14.07 5.33
CA PHE A 198 12.20 14.09 4.07
C PHE A 198 13.37 15.08 3.98
N ASN A 199 13.36 16.17 4.76
CA ASN A 199 14.20 17.35 4.54
C ASN A 199 15.20 17.65 5.67
N GLU A 200 15.01 17.12 6.88
CA GLU A 200 15.95 17.30 8.00
C GLU A 200 17.26 16.51 7.84
N GLU A 201 18.34 16.94 8.50
CA GLU A 201 19.68 16.31 8.38
C GLU A 201 19.73 14.85 8.88
N ASN A 202 18.78 14.45 9.74
CA ASN A 202 18.59 13.08 10.23
C ASN A 202 17.27 12.47 9.71
N SER A 203 16.83 12.86 8.50
CA SER A 203 15.55 12.49 7.91
C SER A 203 15.33 10.97 7.84
N MET A 204 14.11 10.56 8.16
CA MET A 204 13.68 9.15 8.20
C MET A 204 13.17 8.62 6.84
N ALA A 205 13.27 9.46 5.82
CA ALA A 205 13.00 9.25 4.42
C ALA A 205 14.02 10.09 3.61
N LYS A 206 14.01 9.96 2.27
CA LYS A 206 14.80 10.81 1.38
C LYS A 206 14.01 11.25 0.17
N LEU A 207 14.08 12.54 -0.17
CA LEU A 207 13.60 13.06 -1.44
C LEU A 207 14.69 12.93 -2.52
N LEU A 208 14.31 12.41 -3.69
CA LEU A 208 15.16 12.19 -4.85
C LEU A 208 14.92 13.25 -5.93
N PRO A 209 15.82 13.36 -6.93
CA PRO A 209 15.54 14.09 -8.17
C PRO A 209 14.17 13.70 -8.76
N ASN A 210 13.53 14.67 -9.41
CA ASN A 210 12.18 14.55 -10.00
C ASN A 210 11.05 14.31 -8.97
N HIS A 211 11.30 14.59 -7.68
CA HIS A 211 10.33 14.50 -6.58
C HIS A 211 9.81 13.07 -6.29
N VAL A 212 10.67 12.06 -6.44
CA VAL A 212 10.37 10.70 -5.95
C VAL A 212 10.83 10.60 -4.50
N GLY A 213 10.00 10.07 -3.60
CA GLY A 213 10.41 9.78 -2.22
C GLY A 213 10.91 8.35 -2.04
N ILE A 214 11.82 8.13 -1.10
CA ILE A 214 12.10 6.82 -0.47
C ILE A 214 11.74 6.94 1.02
N VAL A 215 10.95 6.04 1.58
CA VAL A 215 10.64 6.02 3.02
C VAL A 215 10.53 4.60 3.57
N ILE A 216 10.94 4.40 4.82
CA ILE A 216 10.69 3.13 5.52
C ILE A 216 9.23 3.11 5.98
N MET A 217 8.51 2.01 5.70
CA MET A 217 7.08 1.82 5.96
C MET A 217 6.65 2.31 7.34
N LYS A 218 7.34 1.88 8.43
CA LYS A 218 7.03 2.32 9.80
C LYS A 218 7.12 3.84 10.01
N ASN A 219 8.07 4.51 9.36
CA ASN A 219 8.29 5.95 9.49
C ASN A 219 7.16 6.72 8.80
N PHE A 220 6.70 6.20 7.66
CA PHE A 220 5.57 6.73 6.91
C PHE A 220 4.22 6.51 7.61
N GLU A 221 4.00 5.31 8.14
CA GLU A 221 2.86 4.97 9.01
C GLU A 221 2.82 5.90 10.23
N THR A 222 3.96 6.10 10.89
CA THR A 222 4.11 7.00 12.05
C THR A 222 3.77 8.45 11.70
N ALA A 223 4.25 8.97 10.56
CA ALA A 223 3.94 10.34 10.13
C ALA A 223 2.44 10.53 9.81
N LEU A 224 1.85 9.64 9.00
CA LEU A 224 0.41 9.69 8.70
C LEU A 224 -0.45 9.57 9.96
N MET A 225 -0.06 8.72 10.90
CA MET A 225 -0.74 8.54 12.19
C MET A 225 -0.59 9.76 13.11
N ASN A 226 0.61 10.30 13.25
CA ASN A 226 0.83 11.52 14.04
C ASN A 226 0.06 12.71 13.46
N ARG A 227 -0.12 12.77 12.13
CA ARG A 227 -0.99 13.75 11.49
C ARG A 227 -2.47 13.55 11.80
N LEU A 228 -2.97 12.31 11.76
CA LEU A 228 -4.35 12.00 12.16
C LEU A 228 -4.60 12.30 13.65
N LYS A 229 -3.62 12.06 14.54
CA LYS A 229 -3.70 12.46 15.96
C LYS A 229 -3.85 13.98 16.12
N VAL A 230 -3.07 14.78 15.39
CA VAL A 230 -3.19 16.25 15.41
C VAL A 230 -4.57 16.71 14.94
N LEU A 231 -5.09 16.15 13.84
CA LEU A 231 -6.42 16.48 13.33
C LEU A 231 -7.54 16.04 14.29
N SER A 232 -7.44 14.84 14.87
CA SER A 232 -8.37 14.30 15.87
C SER A 232 -8.47 15.22 17.10
N LEU A 233 -7.33 15.58 17.70
CA LEU A 233 -7.28 16.52 18.84
C LEU A 233 -7.84 17.91 18.49
N TYR A 234 -7.66 18.37 17.25
CA TYR A 234 -8.20 19.65 16.78
C TYR A 234 -9.73 19.61 16.65
N VAL A 235 -10.28 18.50 16.12
CA VAL A 235 -11.72 18.26 16.04
C VAL A 235 -12.34 18.24 17.43
N ASP A 236 -11.78 17.48 18.37
CA ASP A 236 -12.27 17.40 19.75
C ASP A 236 -12.29 18.77 20.45
N GLN A 237 -11.28 19.61 20.20
CA GLN A 237 -11.21 20.97 20.74
C GLN A 237 -12.28 21.90 20.13
N LYS A 238 -12.56 21.80 18.83
CA LYS A 238 -13.56 22.62 18.14
C LYS A 238 -15.00 22.18 18.42
N GLU A 239 -15.24 20.87 18.53
CA GLU A 239 -16.55 20.26 18.80
C GLU A 239 -16.95 20.30 20.28
N GLY A 240 -16.07 20.78 21.16
CA GLY A 240 -16.34 20.96 22.59
C GLY A 240 -17.62 21.75 22.86
N ASN A 241 -18.47 21.22 23.75
CA ASN A 241 -19.74 21.82 24.21
C ASN A 241 -20.81 22.18 23.14
N GLN A 242 -20.57 21.95 21.84
CA GLN A 242 -21.57 22.21 20.80
C GLN A 242 -22.80 21.28 20.91
N GLN A 243 -23.97 21.79 20.50
CA GLN A 243 -25.22 21.03 20.38
C GLN A 243 -25.46 20.62 18.92
N GLY A 244 -25.44 19.32 18.62
CA GLY A 244 -25.66 18.80 17.27
C GLY A 244 -24.98 17.44 17.02
N GLU A 245 -25.07 16.95 15.78
CA GLU A 245 -24.35 15.75 15.30
C GLU A 245 -22.88 16.10 15.03
N LYS A 246 -22.04 15.91 16.05
CA LYS A 246 -20.64 16.35 16.06
C LYS A 246 -19.78 15.76 14.95
N SER A 247 -18.77 16.51 14.54
CA SER A 247 -17.66 16.02 13.72
C SER A 247 -16.79 15.05 14.50
N PHE A 248 -16.41 13.96 13.82
CA PHE A 248 -15.71 12.75 14.26
C PHE A 248 -14.38 12.34 13.62
N LEU A 249 -13.26 12.28 14.35
CA LEU A 249 -12.10 11.47 13.92
C LEU A 249 -11.55 10.67 15.12
N LYS A 250 -11.92 9.38 15.20
CA LYS A 250 -11.56 8.47 16.30
C LYS A 250 -10.47 7.50 15.84
N LEU A 251 -9.46 7.31 16.68
CA LEU A 251 -8.32 6.41 16.46
C LEU A 251 -8.32 5.38 17.59
N ILE A 252 -8.56 4.10 17.28
CA ILE A 252 -8.61 3.02 18.26
C ILE A 252 -7.57 1.95 17.87
N TYR A 253 -6.79 1.52 18.85
CA TYR A 253 -5.71 0.54 18.70
C TYR A 253 -5.98 -0.70 19.54
N GLU A 254 -5.22 -1.77 19.31
CA GLU A 254 -5.35 -3.07 19.99
C GLU A 254 -6.77 -3.66 19.90
N THR A 255 -7.49 -3.27 18.83
CA THR A 255 -8.93 -3.48 18.62
C THR A 255 -9.23 -3.68 17.14
N GLU A 256 -9.90 -4.78 16.80
CA GLU A 256 -10.32 -5.14 15.44
C GLU A 256 -11.85 -5.34 15.36
N VAL A 257 -12.40 -5.49 14.15
CA VAL A 257 -13.80 -5.88 13.92
C VAL A 257 -13.89 -7.41 13.96
N LEU A 258 -14.62 -7.95 14.94
CA LEU A 258 -14.80 -9.40 15.10
C LEU A 258 -15.98 -9.94 14.27
N SER A 259 -16.93 -9.06 13.91
CA SER A 259 -18.15 -9.41 13.17
C SER A 259 -18.90 -8.16 12.71
N ILE A 260 -19.83 -8.33 11.76
CA ILE A 260 -20.80 -7.29 11.35
C ILE A 260 -22.22 -7.75 11.69
N ASN A 261 -22.99 -6.90 12.37
CA ASN A 261 -24.43 -7.08 12.55
C ASN A 261 -25.22 -6.36 11.45
N LEU A 262 -25.80 -7.14 10.54
CA LEU A 262 -26.69 -6.66 9.45
C LEU A 262 -28.19 -6.73 9.80
N HIS A 263 -28.52 -7.04 11.06
CA HIS A 263 -29.90 -7.19 11.56
C HIS A 263 -30.32 -6.07 12.51
N TYR A 264 -29.49 -5.03 12.66
CA TYR A 264 -29.85 -3.78 13.33
C TYR A 264 -30.40 -2.76 12.32
N GLU A 265 -31.01 -1.67 12.81
CA GLU A 265 -31.55 -0.59 11.97
C GLU A 265 -30.48 -0.04 11.01
N LYS A 266 -29.34 0.35 11.56
CA LYS A 266 -28.10 0.68 10.85
C LYS A 266 -27.05 -0.40 11.12
N PRO A 267 -26.31 -0.91 10.11
CA PRO A 267 -25.28 -1.94 10.32
C PRO A 267 -24.24 -1.57 11.37
N LEU A 268 -23.90 -2.52 12.24
CA LEU A 268 -22.93 -2.34 13.33
C LEU A 268 -21.68 -3.18 13.11
N ALA A 269 -20.50 -2.58 13.20
CA ALA A 269 -19.24 -3.28 13.40
C ALA A 269 -19.12 -3.67 14.88
N ILE A 270 -18.74 -4.92 15.17
CA ILE A 270 -18.64 -5.48 16.52
C ILE A 270 -17.18 -5.61 16.90
N LEU A 271 -16.73 -4.83 17.88
CA LEU A 271 -15.31 -4.63 18.17
C LEU A 271 -14.84 -5.40 19.41
N GLY A 272 -13.58 -5.83 19.38
CA GLY A 272 -12.87 -6.37 20.55
C GLY A 272 -11.37 -6.54 20.30
N THR A 273 -10.66 -7.04 21.31
CA THR A 273 -9.22 -7.25 21.25
C THR A 273 -8.87 -8.58 20.54
N PRO A 274 -7.77 -8.67 19.76
CA PRO A 274 -7.40 -9.90 19.06
C PRO A 274 -7.19 -11.12 19.95
N GLU A 275 -6.80 -10.92 21.22
CA GLU A 275 -6.73 -11.99 22.21
C GLU A 275 -8.06 -12.71 22.40
N ARG A 276 -9.22 -12.03 22.24
CA ARG A 276 -10.54 -12.68 22.29
C ARG A 276 -10.80 -13.59 21.08
N LEU A 277 -10.16 -13.34 19.93
CA LEU A 277 -10.19 -14.20 18.75
C LEU A 277 -9.07 -15.27 18.72
N THR A 278 -8.11 -15.28 19.66
CA THR A 278 -7.22 -16.44 19.89
C THR A 278 -7.95 -17.71 20.35
N ASN A 279 -9.27 -17.64 20.45
CA ASN A 279 -10.20 -18.76 20.51
C ASN A 279 -10.91 -18.96 19.14
N PRO A 280 -10.21 -19.24 18.00
CA PRO A 280 -10.82 -19.41 16.66
C PRO A 280 -11.72 -20.67 16.57
N VAL A 281 -11.54 -21.56 17.55
CA VAL A 281 -12.57 -22.35 18.24
C VAL A 281 -14.01 -21.81 18.05
N ALA A 282 -14.27 -20.51 18.14
CA ALA A 282 -15.60 -19.88 18.02
C ALA A 282 -16.50 -20.43 16.90
N HIS A 283 -15.93 -20.82 15.74
CA HIS A 283 -16.63 -21.59 14.70
C HIS A 283 -16.04 -22.99 14.51
N GLU A 284 -14.70 -23.11 14.47
CA GLU A 284 -14.01 -24.36 14.17
C GLU A 284 -14.30 -25.47 15.20
N HIS A 285 -14.52 -25.12 16.47
CA HIS A 285 -14.95 -26.06 17.50
C HIS A 285 -16.39 -26.49 17.31
N TYR A 286 -17.31 -25.68 16.78
CA TYR A 286 -18.66 -26.19 16.47
C TYR A 286 -18.60 -27.18 15.31
N THR A 287 -17.80 -26.94 14.27
CA THR A 287 -17.57 -27.91 13.17
C THR A 287 -16.89 -29.18 13.69
N LYS A 288 -15.80 -29.06 14.47
CA LYS A 288 -15.14 -30.20 15.13
C LYS A 288 -16.06 -30.94 16.10
N LEU A 289 -16.94 -30.25 16.82
CA LEU A 289 -17.90 -30.84 17.77
C LEU A 289 -19.05 -31.52 17.04
N VAL A 290 -19.56 -30.96 15.95
CA VAL A 290 -20.53 -31.61 15.06
C VAL A 290 -19.92 -32.91 14.54
N ASN A 291 -18.75 -32.86 13.91
CA ASN A 291 -18.07 -34.06 13.39
C ASN A 291 -17.79 -35.09 14.50
N LYS A 292 -17.36 -34.64 15.70
CA LYS A 292 -17.14 -35.51 16.87
C LYS A 292 -18.45 -36.10 17.43
N LEU A 293 -19.58 -35.40 17.34
CA LEU A 293 -20.90 -35.90 17.74
C LEU A 293 -21.47 -36.88 16.71
N MET A 294 -21.31 -36.59 15.42
CA MET A 294 -21.67 -37.50 14.31
C MET A 294 -20.90 -38.82 14.47
N ASN A 295 -19.57 -38.76 14.52
CA ASN A 295 -18.71 -39.94 14.64
C ASN A 295 -18.91 -40.72 15.96
N LYS A 296 -19.23 -40.06 17.07
CA LYS A 296 -19.42 -40.73 18.37
C LYS A 296 -20.78 -41.41 18.53
N TYR A 297 -21.82 -40.89 17.88
CA TYR A 297 -23.21 -41.32 18.12
C TYR A 297 -23.91 -41.90 16.90
N ASP A 298 -23.23 -41.99 15.75
CA ASP A 298 -23.77 -42.38 14.44
C ASP A 298 -25.05 -41.59 14.10
N ILE A 299 -24.91 -40.26 14.13
CA ILE A 299 -26.00 -39.31 13.87
C ILE A 299 -25.64 -38.39 12.71
N ASN A 300 -26.67 -37.87 12.03
CA ASN A 300 -26.47 -36.90 10.95
C ASN A 300 -26.20 -35.47 11.49
N HIS A 301 -25.80 -34.57 10.58
CA HIS A 301 -25.47 -33.18 10.90
C HIS A 301 -26.61 -32.43 11.61
N GLU A 302 -27.87 -32.62 11.18
CA GLU A 302 -29.03 -31.96 11.77
C GLU A 302 -29.30 -32.43 13.21
N GLN A 303 -29.15 -33.73 13.47
CA GLN A 303 -29.25 -34.34 14.80
C GLN A 303 -28.11 -33.90 15.72
N ALA A 304 -26.89 -33.76 15.20
CA ALA A 304 -25.75 -33.20 15.94
C ALA A 304 -26.01 -31.73 16.30
N LEU A 305 -26.46 -30.90 15.34
CA LEU A 305 -26.79 -29.49 15.56
C LEU A 305 -27.87 -29.34 16.63
N LYS A 306 -28.96 -30.13 16.57
CA LYS A 306 -30.03 -30.14 17.59
C LYS A 306 -29.51 -30.46 18.99
N LYS A 307 -28.53 -31.37 19.14
CA LYS A 307 -27.88 -31.65 20.43
C LYS A 307 -27.03 -30.47 20.94
N ILE A 308 -26.31 -29.77 20.05
CA ILE A 308 -25.53 -28.58 20.41
C ILE A 308 -26.46 -27.42 20.80
N ILE A 309 -27.53 -27.17 20.03
CA ILE A 309 -28.58 -26.19 20.34
C ILE A 309 -29.18 -26.47 21.72
N ALA A 310 -29.58 -27.71 22.01
CA ALA A 310 -30.16 -28.08 23.30
C ALA A 310 -29.19 -27.85 24.47
N LYS A 311 -27.90 -28.18 24.30
CA LYS A 311 -26.87 -27.89 25.31
C LYS A 311 -26.72 -26.37 25.51
N LYS A 312 -26.47 -25.60 24.44
CA LYS A 312 -26.26 -24.16 24.51
C LYS A 312 -27.48 -23.41 25.04
N THR A 313 -28.69 -23.91 24.78
CA THR A 313 -29.96 -23.42 25.38
C THR A 313 -29.92 -23.54 26.90
N LYS A 314 -29.48 -24.68 27.43
CA LYS A 314 -29.32 -24.89 28.88
C LYS A 314 -28.21 -24.01 29.44
N ASP A 315 -27.07 -23.93 28.77
CA ASP A 315 -25.94 -23.08 29.18
C ASP A 315 -26.38 -21.60 29.28
N ILE A 316 -27.21 -21.10 28.35
CA ILE A 316 -27.81 -19.76 28.39
C ILE A 316 -28.80 -19.60 29.55
N ARG A 317 -29.68 -20.58 29.82
CA ARG A 317 -30.58 -20.54 30.98
C ARG A 317 -29.86 -20.54 32.33
N ASN A 318 -28.73 -21.24 32.44
CA ASN A 318 -27.90 -21.19 33.65
C ASN A 318 -27.35 -19.78 33.93
N ILE A 319 -27.22 -18.92 32.91
CA ILE A 319 -26.70 -17.55 33.00
C ILE A 319 -27.82 -16.53 33.22
N PHE A 320 -28.91 -16.62 32.45
CA PHE A 320 -29.99 -15.62 32.42
C PHE A 320 -31.28 -16.05 33.17
N GLY A 321 -31.28 -17.23 33.79
CA GLY A 321 -32.43 -17.84 34.49
C GLY A 321 -33.15 -18.92 33.67
N GLU A 322 -33.69 -19.93 34.35
CA GLU A 322 -34.46 -21.03 33.73
C GLU A 322 -35.64 -20.50 32.89
N ASP A 323 -36.31 -19.46 33.38
CA ASP A 323 -37.47 -18.83 32.73
C ASP A 323 -37.12 -17.94 31.53
N PHE A 324 -35.86 -17.86 31.11
CA PHE A 324 -35.46 -17.05 29.94
C PHE A 324 -36.03 -17.64 28.64
N VAL A 325 -37.23 -17.16 28.27
CA VAL A 325 -38.07 -17.67 27.17
C VAL A 325 -37.31 -17.75 25.84
N ASN A 326 -36.46 -16.77 25.56
CA ASN A 326 -35.70 -16.67 24.32
C ASN A 326 -34.46 -17.60 24.25
N ALA A 327 -34.09 -18.32 25.32
CA ALA A 327 -32.85 -19.09 25.40
C ALA A 327 -32.59 -20.02 24.20
N LYS A 328 -33.64 -20.71 23.71
CA LYS A 328 -33.53 -21.61 22.56
C LYS A 328 -33.26 -20.85 21.27
N LYS A 329 -34.01 -19.77 21.01
CA LYS A 329 -33.81 -18.92 19.84
C LYS A 329 -32.42 -18.28 19.86
N LEU A 330 -31.95 -17.85 21.04
CA LEU A 330 -30.63 -17.24 21.20
C LEU A 330 -29.50 -18.28 21.05
N ALA A 331 -29.70 -19.55 21.44
CA ALA A 331 -28.80 -20.66 21.13
C ALA A 331 -28.77 -21.00 19.62
N GLU A 332 -29.94 -21.07 18.97
CA GLU A 332 -30.06 -21.30 17.53
C GLU A 332 -29.38 -20.18 16.73
N LEU A 333 -29.60 -18.92 17.11
CA LEU A 333 -28.93 -17.77 16.53
C LEU A 333 -27.42 -17.79 16.81
N ALA A 334 -26.96 -18.15 18.01
CA ALA A 334 -25.53 -18.18 18.33
C ALA A 334 -24.77 -19.28 17.58
N ILE A 335 -25.43 -20.40 17.27
CA ILE A 335 -24.86 -21.50 16.47
C ILE A 335 -24.91 -21.17 14.96
N ASN A 336 -25.85 -20.32 14.54
CA ASN A 336 -25.99 -19.84 13.16
C ASN A 336 -25.34 -18.44 12.91
N GLY A 337 -24.54 -17.92 13.85
CA GLY A 337 -23.81 -16.64 13.72
C GLY A 337 -24.66 -15.35 13.76
N LYS A 338 -25.88 -15.38 14.30
CA LYS A 338 -26.89 -14.30 14.19
C LYS A 338 -27.47 -13.82 15.53
N ALA A 339 -26.77 -14.04 16.64
CA ALA A 339 -27.26 -13.67 17.98
C ALA A 339 -26.81 -12.26 18.40
N PHE A 340 -27.75 -11.31 18.31
CA PHE A 340 -27.66 -9.98 18.91
C PHE A 340 -28.92 -9.70 19.73
N ASP A 341 -28.78 -8.94 20.81
CA ASP A 341 -29.93 -8.42 21.57
C ASP A 341 -30.52 -7.20 20.85
N LYS A 342 -31.77 -6.84 21.18
CA LYS A 342 -32.57 -5.92 20.35
C LYS A 342 -32.33 -4.43 20.59
N GLU A 343 -31.64 -4.06 21.67
CA GLU A 343 -31.43 -2.67 22.07
C GLU A 343 -29.92 -2.37 22.11
N TYR A 344 -29.42 -1.72 21.06
CA TYR A 344 -28.09 -1.10 21.07
C TYR A 344 -28.24 0.40 21.32
N ILE A 345 -27.56 0.88 22.35
CA ILE A 345 -27.40 2.30 22.67
C ILE A 345 -25.95 2.63 22.38
N ASP A 346 -25.69 3.73 21.66
CA ASP A 346 -24.32 4.13 21.29
C ASP A 346 -23.41 4.24 22.54
N GLY A 347 -22.19 3.76 22.40
CA GLY A 347 -21.21 3.64 23.47
C GLY A 347 -21.49 2.60 24.56
N LEU A 348 -22.65 1.92 24.59
CA LEU A 348 -22.90 0.88 25.60
C LEU A 348 -22.35 -0.50 25.21
N PRO A 349 -21.99 -1.35 26.20
CA PRO A 349 -21.41 -2.67 25.93
C PRO A 349 -22.47 -3.69 25.51
N LEU A 350 -22.29 -4.29 24.33
CA LEU A 350 -23.12 -5.35 23.78
C LEU A 350 -22.82 -6.71 24.42
N ASN A 351 -23.86 -7.54 24.52
CA ASN A 351 -23.74 -8.98 24.71
C ASN A 351 -23.75 -9.66 23.33
N THR A 352 -22.73 -10.46 23.05
CA THR A 352 -22.52 -11.17 21.78
C THR A 352 -22.30 -12.67 22.03
N TYR A 353 -22.16 -13.47 20.97
CA TYR A 353 -21.79 -14.89 21.12
C TYR A 353 -20.37 -15.11 21.65
N PHE A 354 -19.48 -14.10 21.55
CA PHE A 354 -18.15 -14.10 22.14
C PHE A 354 -18.16 -13.81 23.66
N GLY A 355 -19.25 -13.26 24.20
CA GLY A 355 -19.41 -12.93 25.62
C GLY A 355 -20.12 -11.59 25.85
N SER A 356 -20.09 -11.11 27.09
CA SER A 356 -20.52 -9.74 27.43
C SER A 356 -19.41 -8.72 27.16
N ASN A 357 -19.79 -7.44 27.12
CA ASN A 357 -18.90 -6.29 27.02
C ASN A 357 -18.06 -6.25 25.73
N PHE A 358 -18.74 -6.14 24.59
CA PHE A 358 -18.17 -5.78 23.28
C PHE A 358 -18.68 -4.40 22.85
N LEU A 359 -17.90 -3.62 22.09
CA LEU A 359 -18.38 -2.33 21.60
C LEU A 359 -19.01 -2.52 20.21
N GLY A 360 -20.23 -2.02 20.01
CA GLY A 360 -20.78 -1.81 18.68
C GLY A 360 -20.44 -0.42 18.17
N ILE A 361 -20.13 -0.26 16.89
CA ILE A 361 -20.07 1.05 16.20
C ILE A 361 -20.92 0.98 14.92
N PRO A 362 -21.90 1.88 14.71
CA PRO A 362 -22.66 1.95 13.47
C PRO A 362 -21.81 2.49 12.31
N PHE A 363 -22.05 1.96 11.10
CA PHE A 363 -21.38 2.45 9.89
C PHE A 363 -22.32 2.54 8.68
N ASP A 364 -22.05 3.52 7.83
CA ASP A 364 -22.48 3.56 6.42
C ASP A 364 -21.46 2.85 5.51
N LEU A 365 -20.18 2.90 5.90
CA LEU A 365 -19.07 2.45 5.08
C LEU A 365 -18.00 1.76 5.95
N LEU A 366 -17.76 0.48 5.72
CA LEU A 366 -16.67 -0.27 6.34
C LEU A 366 -15.58 -0.54 5.30
N PHE A 367 -14.38 -0.02 5.55
CA PHE A 367 -13.19 -0.28 4.73
C PHE A 367 -12.26 -1.28 5.41
N CYS A 368 -12.15 -2.47 4.85
CA CYS A 368 -11.18 -3.49 5.23
C CYS A 368 -9.84 -3.20 4.53
N ALA A 369 -8.82 -2.81 5.30
CA ALA A 369 -7.46 -2.55 4.84
C ALA A 369 -6.42 -3.49 5.50
N GLY A 370 -6.87 -4.59 6.13
CA GLY A 370 -6.04 -5.58 6.83
C GLY A 370 -5.18 -6.50 5.95
N GLY A 371 -4.93 -6.11 4.70
CA GLY A 371 -4.01 -6.82 3.81
C GLY A 371 -4.56 -8.14 3.27
N ALA A 372 -3.71 -9.16 3.21
CA ALA A 372 -3.98 -10.44 2.53
C ALA A 372 -4.85 -11.43 3.35
N ASN A 373 -4.92 -11.30 4.67
CA ASN A 373 -5.52 -12.29 5.59
C ASN A 373 -6.68 -11.70 6.43
N ASP A 374 -7.34 -10.68 5.91
CA ASP A 374 -8.43 -9.95 6.56
C ASP A 374 -9.69 -10.82 6.66
N GLN A 375 -10.04 -11.23 7.89
CA GLN A 375 -11.18 -12.14 8.12
C GLN A 375 -12.53 -11.47 7.83
N ILE A 376 -12.65 -10.15 7.95
CA ILE A 376 -13.92 -9.46 7.71
C ILE A 376 -14.14 -9.27 6.21
N ARG A 377 -13.09 -9.00 5.44
CA ARG A 377 -13.10 -9.18 3.99
C ARG A 377 -13.58 -10.58 3.62
N ASP A 378 -12.95 -11.63 4.13
CA ASP A 378 -13.23 -13.00 3.70
C ASP A 378 -14.62 -13.54 4.13
N ASN A 379 -15.23 -12.96 5.16
CA ASN A 379 -16.59 -13.30 5.58
C ASN A 379 -17.69 -12.47 4.90
N PHE A 380 -17.39 -11.25 4.42
CA PHE A 380 -18.40 -10.29 3.95
C PHE A 380 -18.18 -9.76 2.52
N LEU A 381 -17.13 -10.18 1.83
CA LEU A 381 -16.84 -9.82 0.45
C LEU A 381 -16.65 -11.09 -0.41
N GLU A 382 -16.68 -10.91 -1.72
CA GLU A 382 -16.46 -12.01 -2.67
C GLU A 382 -14.97 -12.14 -2.99
N GLU A 383 -14.52 -13.31 -3.47
CA GLU A 383 -13.11 -13.55 -3.78
C GLU A 383 -12.57 -12.46 -4.73
N PRO A 384 -11.44 -11.81 -4.42
CA PRO A 384 -10.99 -10.64 -5.18
C PRO A 384 -10.64 -11.00 -6.63
N GLN A 385 -11.33 -10.39 -7.60
CA GLN A 385 -11.15 -10.74 -9.01
C GLN A 385 -9.80 -10.24 -9.54
N VAL A 386 -9.08 -11.12 -10.24
CA VAL A 386 -7.79 -10.81 -10.87
C VAL A 386 -8.05 -10.20 -12.26
N LEU A 387 -7.94 -8.88 -12.34
CA LEU A 387 -8.13 -8.08 -13.56
C LEU A 387 -6.92 -8.09 -14.49
N THR A 388 -5.69 -8.25 -13.97
CA THR A 388 -4.47 -8.21 -14.81
C THR A 388 -3.41 -9.24 -14.39
N GLU A 389 -2.70 -9.75 -15.39
CA GLU A 389 -1.36 -10.32 -15.24
C GLU A 389 -0.33 -9.18 -15.23
N SER A 390 0.63 -9.24 -14.32
CA SER A 390 1.68 -8.23 -14.17
C SER A 390 3.06 -8.80 -14.45
N LYS A 391 4.04 -7.90 -14.53
CA LYS A 391 5.45 -8.27 -14.36
C LYS A 391 5.70 -8.66 -12.90
N ASN A 392 6.63 -9.60 -12.70
CA ASN A 392 7.13 -9.96 -11.38
C ASN A 392 8.31 -9.07 -11.01
N TYR A 393 8.31 -8.58 -9.79
CA TYR A 393 9.41 -7.81 -9.22
C TYR A 393 10.01 -8.54 -8.04
N SER A 394 11.32 -8.71 -8.09
CA SER A 394 12.18 -9.08 -6.96
C SER A 394 12.28 -7.91 -5.97
N SER A 395 12.43 -8.22 -4.69
CA SER A 395 13.03 -7.32 -3.70
C SER A 395 14.08 -8.05 -2.88
N ILE A 396 15.24 -7.42 -2.70
CA ILE A 396 16.33 -7.88 -1.84
C ILE A 396 16.61 -6.78 -0.83
N TYR A 397 16.64 -7.12 0.46
CA TYR A 397 17.01 -6.19 1.53
C TYR A 397 18.30 -6.67 2.19
N ILE A 398 19.30 -5.79 2.27
CA ILE A 398 20.66 -6.11 2.68
C ILE A 398 21.13 -5.10 3.74
N ASP A 399 21.32 -5.56 4.98
CA ASP A 399 21.96 -4.75 6.01
C ASP A 399 23.48 -4.73 5.82
N LYS A 400 24.09 -3.58 6.09
CA LYS A 400 25.53 -3.33 5.95
C LYS A 400 26.19 -3.37 7.32
N ALA A 401 27.25 -4.17 7.48
CA ALA A 401 27.96 -4.26 8.76
C ALA A 401 28.64 -2.94 9.14
N ASP A 402 29.31 -2.27 8.18
CA ASP A 402 29.76 -0.89 8.31
C ASP A 402 28.76 0.07 7.63
N PRO A 403 28.08 0.95 8.39
CA PRO A 403 27.18 1.97 7.84
C PRO A 403 27.89 3.15 7.14
N ALA A 404 29.22 3.22 7.11
CA ALA A 404 29.98 4.23 6.37
C ALA A 404 30.21 3.85 4.88
N ILE A 405 30.17 2.56 4.54
CA ILE A 405 30.39 2.07 3.18
C ILE A 405 29.20 2.40 2.28
N LYS A 406 29.48 2.83 1.04
CA LYS A 406 28.49 3.03 -0.02
C LYS A 406 28.78 2.17 -1.24
N ILE A 407 27.89 1.23 -1.54
CA ILE A 407 27.93 0.40 -2.75
C ILE A 407 27.63 1.21 -4.01
N THR A 408 26.91 2.32 -3.91
CA THR A 408 26.49 3.18 -5.03
C THR A 408 26.97 4.63 -4.89
N GLU A 409 27.19 5.29 -6.03
CA GLU A 409 27.57 6.73 -6.07
C GLU A 409 26.49 7.66 -5.46
N GLY A 410 25.23 7.22 -5.41
CA GLY A 410 24.13 7.98 -4.84
C GLY A 410 22.97 7.09 -4.37
N ASP A 411 22.32 7.54 -3.29
CA ASP A 411 21.32 6.84 -2.47
C ASP A 411 20.09 6.32 -3.25
N TYR A 412 19.92 6.74 -4.51
CA TYR A 412 19.16 6.03 -5.51
C TYR A 412 19.98 5.89 -6.80
N THR A 413 20.04 4.66 -7.32
CA THR A 413 20.56 4.37 -8.66
C THR A 413 19.52 3.59 -9.46
N TYR A 414 19.25 4.04 -10.69
CA TYR A 414 18.54 3.29 -11.72
C TYR A 414 19.53 2.72 -12.73
N LEU A 415 19.49 1.41 -12.97
CA LEU A 415 20.30 0.73 -13.99
C LEU A 415 19.40 -0.04 -14.94
N SER A 416 19.75 -0.01 -16.23
CA SER A 416 19.11 -0.78 -17.30
C SER A 416 20.22 -1.44 -18.12
N LYS A 417 20.37 -2.76 -17.98
CA LYS A 417 21.54 -3.53 -18.39
C LYS A 417 21.16 -4.82 -19.11
N SER A 418 22.08 -5.45 -19.83
CA SER A 418 21.81 -6.76 -20.45
C SER A 418 21.92 -7.86 -19.39
N LEU A 419 21.00 -8.84 -19.37
CA LEU A 419 21.17 -10.02 -18.50
C LEU A 419 22.42 -10.86 -18.83
N ILE A 420 23.07 -10.65 -20.00
CA ILE A 420 24.43 -11.20 -20.25
C ILE A 420 25.40 -10.77 -19.14
N GLU A 421 25.32 -9.54 -18.66
CA GLU A 421 26.30 -8.96 -17.73
C GLU A 421 26.28 -9.61 -16.34
N ILE A 422 25.14 -10.17 -15.91
CA ILE A 422 25.03 -10.92 -14.65
C ILE A 422 25.43 -12.40 -14.80
N GLY A 423 25.61 -12.92 -16.02
CA GLY A 423 25.86 -14.34 -16.28
C GLY A 423 27.01 -14.94 -15.47
N ILE A 424 28.17 -14.27 -15.46
CA ILE A 424 29.36 -14.69 -14.68
C ILE A 424 29.07 -14.76 -13.17
N HIS A 425 28.21 -13.86 -12.65
CA HIS A 425 27.82 -13.89 -11.25
C HIS A 425 26.84 -15.02 -10.93
N LEU A 426 25.98 -15.43 -11.87
CA LEU A 426 25.13 -16.62 -11.75
C LEU A 426 25.96 -17.91 -11.79
N GLU A 427 26.95 -17.99 -12.68
CA GLU A 427 27.92 -19.09 -12.74
C GLU A 427 28.71 -19.20 -11.41
N LYS A 428 29.23 -18.08 -10.89
CA LYS A 428 29.91 -18.03 -9.58
C LYS A 428 29.04 -18.48 -8.39
N GLN A 429 27.70 -18.43 -8.49
CA GLN A 429 26.79 -18.93 -7.44
C GLN A 429 26.40 -20.42 -7.59
N GLY A 430 26.94 -21.11 -8.60
CA GLY A 430 26.74 -22.54 -8.81
C GLY A 430 25.30 -22.92 -9.15
N PHE A 431 24.60 -22.08 -9.93
CA PHE A 431 23.21 -22.33 -10.35
C PHE A 431 23.06 -23.66 -11.10
N TYR A 432 24.03 -24.03 -11.93
CA TYR A 432 24.02 -25.28 -12.70
C TYR A 432 24.12 -26.50 -11.76
N GLU A 433 25.14 -26.50 -10.90
CA GLU A 433 25.42 -27.56 -9.93
C GLU A 433 24.26 -27.72 -8.94
N PHE A 434 23.67 -26.61 -8.50
CA PHE A 434 22.51 -26.61 -7.60
C PHE A 434 21.30 -27.31 -8.22
N ILE A 435 20.93 -26.97 -9.45
CA ILE A 435 19.80 -27.61 -10.14
C ILE A 435 20.09 -29.09 -10.42
N VAL A 436 21.28 -29.41 -10.93
CA VAL A 436 21.66 -30.80 -11.29
C VAL A 436 21.73 -31.71 -10.06
N ASN A 437 22.25 -31.23 -8.93
CA ASN A 437 22.44 -32.04 -7.71
C ASN A 437 21.24 -32.04 -6.74
N SER A 438 20.18 -31.29 -7.02
CA SER A 438 18.93 -31.25 -6.23
C SER A 438 18.16 -32.59 -6.23
N ASN A 439 17.00 -32.65 -5.56
CA ASN A 439 16.08 -33.80 -5.61
C ASN A 439 14.80 -33.52 -6.43
N ILE A 440 14.71 -32.37 -7.12
CA ILE A 440 13.60 -32.09 -8.05
C ILE A 440 13.58 -33.11 -9.21
N SER A 441 12.43 -33.29 -9.87
CA SER A 441 12.27 -34.34 -10.87
C SER A 441 13.28 -34.25 -12.02
N HIS A 442 13.53 -35.41 -12.64
CA HIS A 442 14.34 -35.49 -13.85
C HIS A 442 13.74 -34.64 -15.00
N HIS A 443 12.43 -34.38 -15.01
CA HIS A 443 11.84 -33.48 -16.00
C HIS A 443 12.33 -32.04 -15.78
N LEU A 444 12.17 -31.50 -14.56
CA LEU A 444 12.64 -30.16 -14.23
C LEU A 444 14.15 -30.01 -14.40
N LYS A 445 14.95 -31.01 -14.01
CA LYS A 445 16.42 -31.02 -14.22
C LYS A 445 16.80 -31.03 -15.70
N SER A 446 16.13 -31.85 -16.52
CA SER A 446 16.42 -31.94 -17.95
C SER A 446 16.07 -30.64 -18.68
N ARG A 447 15.00 -29.97 -18.24
CA ARG A 447 14.49 -28.73 -18.81
C ARG A 447 15.30 -27.52 -18.36
N TYR A 448 15.36 -27.28 -17.05
CA TYR A 448 16.00 -26.12 -16.44
C TYR A 448 17.48 -26.33 -16.10
N GLY A 449 18.09 -27.44 -16.51
CA GLY A 449 19.53 -27.69 -16.38
C GLY A 449 20.41 -26.64 -17.06
N ASN A 450 19.87 -25.77 -17.92
CA ASN A 450 20.57 -24.61 -18.47
C ASN A 450 19.86 -23.27 -18.17
N LEU A 451 19.29 -23.13 -16.97
CA LEU A 451 18.52 -21.96 -16.53
C LEU A 451 19.26 -20.63 -16.71
N ILE A 452 20.59 -20.59 -16.55
CA ILE A 452 21.41 -19.39 -16.76
C ILE A 452 21.22 -18.86 -18.20
N ASN A 453 21.27 -19.72 -19.21
CA ASN A 453 21.04 -19.31 -20.60
C ASN A 453 19.58 -18.88 -20.84
N PHE A 454 18.60 -19.48 -20.18
CA PHE A 454 17.20 -19.07 -20.32
C PHE A 454 16.96 -17.67 -19.68
N ILE A 455 17.63 -17.38 -18.55
CA ILE A 455 17.66 -16.04 -17.93
C ILE A 455 18.32 -15.03 -18.88
N ILE A 456 19.49 -15.35 -19.42
CA ILE A 456 20.27 -14.41 -20.25
C ILE A 456 19.60 -14.09 -21.60
N TYR A 457 19.04 -15.11 -22.28
CA TYR A 457 18.58 -14.99 -23.65
C TYR A 457 17.04 -14.92 -23.80
N GLY A 458 16.27 -15.10 -22.71
CA GLY A 458 14.80 -15.13 -22.76
C GLY A 458 14.20 -16.30 -23.55
N VAL A 459 15.04 -17.26 -23.96
CA VAL A 459 14.62 -18.44 -24.74
C VAL A 459 14.02 -19.47 -23.80
N MET A 460 12.83 -19.95 -24.15
CA MET A 460 12.26 -21.18 -23.62
C MET A 460 12.10 -22.17 -24.77
N GLU A 461 12.19 -23.46 -24.46
CA GLU A 461 11.85 -24.52 -25.40
C GLU A 461 10.39 -24.36 -25.87
N ASP A 462 10.16 -24.64 -27.16
CA ASP A 462 8.82 -24.99 -27.60
C ASP A 462 8.38 -26.35 -27.01
N GLY A 463 7.10 -26.72 -27.18
CA GLY A 463 6.56 -27.99 -26.70
C GLY A 463 7.17 -29.25 -27.33
N TYR A 464 8.20 -29.13 -28.16
CA TYR A 464 8.94 -30.21 -28.81
C TYR A 464 10.41 -30.28 -28.38
N GLY A 465 10.85 -29.44 -27.42
CA GLY A 465 12.22 -29.44 -26.90
C GLY A 465 13.22 -28.71 -27.81
N TYR A 466 12.75 -27.85 -28.73
CA TYR A 466 13.65 -27.02 -29.53
C TYR A 466 13.83 -25.64 -28.89
N LEU A 467 15.09 -25.29 -28.64
CA LEU A 467 15.51 -23.92 -28.31
C LEU A 467 15.40 -23.04 -29.57
N MET A 468 14.19 -22.59 -29.86
CA MET A 468 13.93 -21.60 -30.91
C MET A 468 14.23 -20.20 -30.37
N PRO A 469 15.33 -19.53 -30.76
CA PRO A 469 15.43 -18.09 -30.56
C PRO A 469 14.28 -17.40 -31.31
N THR A 470 13.82 -16.26 -30.80
CA THR A 470 12.81 -15.41 -31.46
C THR A 470 13.41 -14.82 -32.74
N TYR A 471 13.27 -15.58 -33.84
CA TYR A 471 14.26 -15.74 -34.93
C TYR A 471 14.55 -14.51 -35.83
N ASN A 472 14.13 -13.30 -35.45
CA ASN A 472 14.42 -12.06 -36.18
C ASN A 472 14.84 -10.87 -35.30
N ASN A 473 14.93 -11.00 -33.97
CA ASN A 473 15.54 -9.97 -33.11
C ASN A 473 16.05 -10.58 -31.79
N PHE A 474 17.36 -10.57 -31.56
CA PHE A 474 17.96 -10.86 -30.25
C PHE A 474 17.79 -9.66 -29.30
N THR A 475 16.55 -9.40 -28.87
CA THR A 475 16.30 -8.54 -27.71
C THR A 475 16.67 -9.32 -26.46
N HIS A 476 17.93 -9.21 -26.02
CA HIS A 476 18.37 -9.72 -24.71
C HIS A 476 17.42 -9.21 -23.62
N GLU A 477 17.00 -10.08 -22.69
CA GLU A 477 16.16 -9.64 -21.58
C GLU A 477 16.94 -8.59 -20.77
N THR A 478 16.31 -7.44 -20.55
CA THR A 478 16.92 -6.31 -19.84
C THR A 478 16.77 -6.50 -18.34
N LEU A 479 17.90 -6.47 -17.63
CA LEU A 479 17.94 -6.34 -16.18
C LEU A 479 17.72 -4.86 -15.81
N VAL A 480 16.58 -4.57 -15.19
CA VAL A 480 16.27 -3.25 -14.62
C VAL A 480 16.53 -3.32 -13.12
N LEU A 481 17.49 -2.56 -12.61
CA LEU A 481 17.75 -2.45 -11.17
C LEU A 481 17.30 -1.07 -10.68
N HIS A 482 16.47 -1.06 -9.64
CA HIS A 482 16.21 0.10 -8.80
C HIS A 482 16.90 -0.15 -7.46
N VAL A 483 17.97 0.59 -7.18
CA VAL A 483 18.85 0.39 -6.03
C VAL A 483 18.75 1.58 -5.09
N PHE A 484 18.46 1.31 -3.83
CA PHE A 484 18.30 2.34 -2.79
C PHE A 484 19.27 2.08 -1.66
N GLU A 485 20.07 3.08 -1.32
CA GLU A 485 21.12 2.95 -0.32
C GLU A 485 20.98 4.01 0.77
N LEU A 486 20.56 3.57 1.95
CA LEU A 486 20.67 4.34 3.17
C LEU A 486 21.97 4.01 3.91
N LYS A 487 22.22 4.72 5.01
CA LYS A 487 23.40 4.53 5.86
C LYS A 487 23.59 3.07 6.28
N GLN A 488 22.56 2.41 6.81
CA GLN A 488 22.65 1.04 7.34
C GLN A 488 22.18 -0.08 6.38
N ARG A 489 21.45 0.24 5.30
CA ARG A 489 20.77 -0.75 4.47
C ARG A 489 20.80 -0.41 2.98
N LEU A 490 21.01 -1.43 2.17
CA LEU A 490 20.84 -1.43 0.73
C LEU A 490 19.56 -2.21 0.36
N SER A 491 18.81 -1.74 -0.64
CA SER A 491 17.61 -2.39 -1.16
C SER A 491 17.68 -2.45 -2.68
N ILE A 492 17.52 -3.64 -3.26
CA ILE A 492 17.57 -3.87 -4.70
C ILE A 492 16.22 -4.41 -5.15
N ALA A 493 15.50 -3.64 -5.95
CA ALA A 493 14.30 -4.08 -6.64
C ALA A 493 14.60 -4.30 -8.13
N THR A 494 14.11 -5.39 -8.72
CA THR A 494 14.38 -5.73 -10.13
C THR A 494 13.29 -6.58 -10.76
N ASN A 495 13.18 -6.61 -12.09
CA ASN A 495 12.28 -7.53 -12.78
C ASN A 495 12.80 -8.97 -12.69
N THR A 496 11.98 -9.91 -12.19
CA THR A 496 12.33 -11.32 -12.20
C THR A 496 12.38 -11.84 -13.65
N PRO A 497 13.48 -12.46 -14.11
CA PRO A 497 13.58 -13.02 -15.47
C PRO A 497 12.50 -14.07 -15.73
N LYS A 498 11.93 -14.11 -16.93
CA LYS A 498 10.73 -14.94 -17.20
C LYS A 498 10.99 -16.43 -17.00
N ALA A 499 12.16 -16.91 -17.42
CA ALA A 499 12.57 -18.30 -17.23
C ALA A 499 12.60 -18.74 -15.76
N LEU A 500 13.02 -17.83 -14.87
CA LEU A 500 13.14 -18.08 -13.43
C LEU A 500 11.76 -18.13 -12.77
N VAL A 501 10.84 -17.25 -13.17
CA VAL A 501 9.41 -17.33 -12.79
C VAL A 501 8.82 -18.67 -13.17
N ASN A 502 8.94 -19.07 -14.44
CA ASN A 502 8.34 -20.30 -14.96
C ASN A 502 8.88 -21.56 -14.26
N PHE A 503 10.19 -21.62 -14.00
CA PHE A 503 10.81 -22.71 -13.24
C PHE A 503 10.14 -22.90 -11.86
N ILE A 504 9.84 -21.80 -11.17
CA ILE A 504 9.26 -21.82 -9.83
C ILE A 504 7.76 -22.12 -9.84
N GLU A 505 7.03 -21.69 -10.87
CA GLU A 505 5.64 -22.11 -11.04
C GLU A 505 5.53 -23.62 -11.30
N GLU A 506 6.48 -24.20 -12.05
CA GLU A 506 6.55 -25.66 -12.28
C GLU A 506 7.04 -26.43 -11.04
N ILE A 507 8.00 -25.90 -10.26
CA ILE A 507 8.37 -26.48 -8.95
C ILE A 507 7.16 -26.48 -8.00
N LYS A 508 6.37 -25.40 -7.96
CA LYS A 508 5.17 -25.34 -7.12
C LYS A 508 4.05 -26.28 -7.60
N ALA A 509 3.96 -26.57 -8.90
CA ALA A 509 3.09 -27.63 -9.40
C ALA A 509 3.57 -29.02 -8.93
N GLU A 510 4.86 -29.33 -9.10
CA GLU A 510 5.48 -30.59 -8.65
C GLU A 510 5.35 -30.79 -7.13
N MET A 511 5.47 -29.71 -6.34
CA MET A 511 5.24 -29.68 -4.90
C MET A 511 3.79 -30.01 -4.52
N ASN A 512 2.80 -29.45 -5.23
CA ASN A 512 1.38 -29.75 -5.00
C ASN A 512 1.02 -31.21 -5.30
N GLU A 513 1.69 -31.84 -6.27
CA GLU A 513 1.56 -33.27 -6.53
C GLU A 513 2.28 -34.13 -5.48
N ASN A 514 3.30 -33.59 -4.82
CA ASN A 514 4.21 -34.30 -3.91
C ASN A 514 4.26 -33.67 -2.51
N LEU A 515 3.11 -33.36 -1.90
CA LEU A 515 2.98 -32.68 -0.60
C LEU A 515 3.88 -33.22 0.53
N HIS A 516 4.23 -34.51 0.51
CA HIS A 516 5.17 -35.12 1.46
C HIS A 516 6.64 -34.64 1.34
N TRP A 517 6.95 -33.77 0.37
CA TRP A 517 8.23 -33.07 0.16
C TRP A 517 8.06 -31.54 0.21
N GLU A 518 6.95 -31.00 0.71
CA GLU A 518 6.68 -29.55 0.74
C GLU A 518 7.83 -28.74 1.35
N GLU A 519 8.32 -29.14 2.53
CA GLU A 519 9.47 -28.53 3.20
C GLU A 519 10.75 -28.56 2.32
N TYR A 520 10.98 -29.65 1.58
CA TYR A 520 12.12 -29.75 0.66
C TYR A 520 12.02 -28.75 -0.50
N TYR A 521 10.84 -28.64 -1.14
CA TYR A 521 10.66 -27.69 -2.24
C TYR A 521 10.69 -26.23 -1.78
N LEU A 522 10.16 -25.92 -0.59
CA LEU A 522 10.27 -24.59 0.02
C LEU A 522 11.73 -24.22 0.30
N ASN A 523 12.52 -25.14 0.86
CA ASN A 523 13.95 -24.92 1.08
C ASN A 523 14.74 -24.79 -0.23
N PHE A 524 14.41 -25.57 -1.27
CA PHE A 524 15.00 -25.42 -2.61
C PHE A 524 14.70 -24.05 -3.23
N ILE A 525 13.45 -23.57 -3.15
CA ILE A 525 13.09 -22.23 -3.63
C ILE A 525 13.87 -21.15 -2.85
N LYS A 526 13.98 -21.28 -1.52
CA LYS A 526 14.72 -20.34 -0.67
C LYS A 526 16.22 -20.27 -0.99
N GLU A 527 16.86 -21.41 -1.26
CA GLU A 527 18.27 -21.41 -1.69
C GLU A 527 18.44 -20.78 -3.08
N LEU A 528 17.50 -21.01 -4.01
CA LEU A 528 17.48 -20.36 -5.33
C LEU A 528 17.31 -18.83 -5.20
N GLU A 529 16.43 -18.37 -4.30
CA GLU A 529 16.20 -16.95 -3.97
C GLU A 529 17.47 -16.31 -3.41
N ASN A 530 18.17 -16.99 -2.50
CA ASN A 530 19.44 -16.54 -1.96
C ASN A 530 20.55 -16.46 -3.02
N LYS A 531 20.71 -17.49 -3.87
CA LYS A 531 21.70 -17.49 -4.95
C LYS A 531 21.47 -16.36 -5.96
N TRP A 532 20.22 -16.09 -6.31
CA TRP A 532 19.86 -14.96 -7.18
C TRP A 532 20.14 -13.62 -6.51
N ALA A 533 19.79 -13.46 -5.23
CA ALA A 533 20.06 -12.24 -4.47
C ALA A 533 21.56 -11.93 -4.34
N ILE A 534 22.38 -12.95 -4.07
CA ILE A 534 23.84 -12.82 -3.97
C ILE A 534 24.44 -12.47 -5.35
N ALA A 535 24.00 -13.13 -6.42
CA ALA A 535 24.47 -12.82 -7.79
C ALA A 535 24.13 -11.37 -8.20
N LEU A 536 22.92 -10.90 -7.91
CA LEU A 536 22.50 -9.51 -8.16
C LEU A 536 23.33 -8.50 -7.37
N PHE A 537 23.58 -8.77 -6.09
CA PHE A 537 24.39 -7.89 -5.25
C PHE A 537 25.85 -7.83 -5.72
N LYS A 538 26.47 -8.98 -6.02
CA LYS A 538 27.85 -9.06 -6.53
C LYS A 538 27.99 -8.40 -7.91
N TYR A 539 26.98 -8.53 -8.78
CA TYR A 539 26.93 -7.79 -10.05
C TYR A 539 26.82 -6.27 -9.84
N LEU A 540 25.91 -5.83 -8.97
CA LEU A 540 25.76 -4.41 -8.65
C LEU A 540 27.06 -3.81 -8.13
N ALA A 541 27.70 -4.47 -7.17
CA ALA A 541 28.92 -3.98 -6.54
C ALA A 541 30.12 -3.97 -7.50
N SER A 542 30.20 -4.92 -8.45
CA SER A 542 31.26 -4.94 -9.47
C SER A 542 31.18 -3.76 -10.44
N LEU A 543 29.97 -3.24 -10.75
CA LEU A 543 29.79 -2.00 -11.52
C LEU A 543 30.43 -0.78 -10.83
N TYR A 544 30.45 -0.76 -9.49
CA TYR A 544 31.09 0.26 -8.66
C TYR A 544 32.52 -0.10 -8.22
N ARG A 545 33.13 -1.09 -8.90
CA ARG A 545 34.54 -1.52 -8.73
C ARG A 545 34.88 -2.10 -7.36
N TYR A 546 33.88 -2.61 -6.63
CA TYR A 546 34.18 -3.49 -5.50
C TYR A 546 34.77 -4.81 -6.00
N ASP A 547 35.79 -5.28 -5.30
CA ASP A 547 36.39 -6.58 -5.57
C ASP A 547 35.44 -7.68 -5.08
N ASP A 548 35.04 -8.57 -5.98
CA ASP A 548 34.04 -9.61 -5.73
C ASP A 548 34.50 -10.58 -4.64
N ASP A 549 35.81 -10.78 -4.51
CA ASP A 549 36.41 -11.70 -3.55
C ASP A 549 36.49 -11.08 -2.13
N LYS A 550 36.33 -9.76 -1.99
CA LYS A 550 36.25 -9.03 -0.70
C LYS A 550 34.82 -8.83 -0.17
N LEU A 551 33.80 -9.17 -0.98
CA LEU A 551 32.39 -9.01 -0.62
C LEU A 551 31.82 -10.27 0.03
N ILE A 552 31.82 -10.30 1.36
CA ILE A 552 31.31 -11.41 2.17
C ILE A 552 29.81 -11.19 2.45
N VAL A 553 28.96 -11.99 1.80
CA VAL A 553 27.51 -11.91 1.93
C VAL A 553 27.00 -13.09 2.76
N LYS A 554 26.43 -12.80 3.93
CA LYS A 554 25.73 -13.78 4.78
C LYS A 554 24.21 -13.74 4.52
N THR A 555 23.58 -14.90 4.59
CA THR A 555 22.12 -15.07 4.68
C THR A 555 21.72 -15.28 6.15
N ASP A 556 20.44 -15.10 6.49
CA ASP A 556 19.92 -15.28 7.86
C ASP A 556 20.20 -16.65 8.53
N GLU A 557 20.57 -17.66 7.75
CA GLU A 557 20.81 -19.04 8.22
C GLU A 557 22.25 -19.29 8.69
N ASN A 558 23.16 -18.34 8.48
CA ASN A 558 24.56 -18.44 8.92
C ASN A 558 24.82 -17.52 10.12
N GLU A 559 25.41 -18.10 11.18
CA GLU A 559 25.63 -17.44 12.47
C GLU A 559 26.63 -16.26 12.41
N GLY A 560 26.76 -15.57 13.56
CA GLY A 560 27.49 -14.34 13.91
C GLY A 560 28.56 -13.77 12.95
N PHE A 561 28.67 -12.44 12.91
CA PHE A 561 29.87 -11.81 12.35
C PHE A 561 31.04 -12.01 13.34
N ASP A 562 31.95 -12.91 12.99
CA ASP A 562 33.26 -13.02 13.65
C ASP A 562 34.15 -11.89 13.10
N GLU A 563 34.38 -10.85 13.91
CA GLU A 563 34.95 -9.54 13.49
C GLU A 563 36.49 -9.54 13.32
N GLU A 564 37.10 -10.62 12.82
CA GLU A 564 38.57 -10.81 12.84
C GLU A 564 39.31 -10.51 11.51
N ASP A 565 38.68 -9.88 10.50
CA ASP A 565 39.33 -9.62 9.20
C ASP A 565 38.97 -8.23 8.59
N ASP A 566 39.78 -7.21 8.90
CA ASP A 566 39.62 -5.80 8.50
C ASP A 566 39.57 -5.56 6.97
N GLU A 567 40.00 -6.53 6.16
CA GLU A 567 40.04 -6.41 4.69
C GLU A 567 38.74 -6.81 3.98
N ASN A 568 37.77 -7.40 4.70
CA ASN A 568 36.51 -7.93 4.16
C ASN A 568 35.33 -7.00 4.42
N ILE A 569 34.42 -6.90 3.45
CA ILE A 569 33.19 -6.11 3.59
C ILE A 569 32.00 -7.04 3.78
N TYR A 570 31.35 -6.91 4.94
CA TYR A 570 30.30 -7.81 5.39
C TYR A 570 28.89 -7.25 5.16
N PHE A 571 28.03 -8.08 4.56
CA PHE A 571 26.64 -7.77 4.24
C PHE A 571 25.72 -8.90 4.71
N LYS A 572 24.51 -8.58 5.21
CA LYS A 572 23.50 -9.55 5.60
C LYS A 572 22.23 -9.40 4.77
N ILE A 573 21.88 -10.41 3.98
CA ILE A 573 20.57 -10.49 3.32
C ILE A 573 19.52 -10.82 4.40
N LEU A 574 18.61 -9.88 4.66
CA LEU A 574 17.49 -10.01 5.62
C LEU A 574 16.23 -10.64 5.02
N SER A 575 16.09 -10.55 3.71
CA SER A 575 15.04 -11.22 2.95
C SER A 575 15.31 -11.13 1.46
N SER A 576 15.03 -12.24 0.80
CA SER A 576 15.25 -12.50 -0.61
C SER A 576 13.93 -12.90 -1.30
N ASN A 577 12.82 -12.20 -0.96
CA ASN A 577 11.51 -12.33 -1.63
C ASN A 577 11.63 -11.86 -3.10
N THR A 578 12.30 -12.66 -3.91
CA THR A 578 12.90 -12.23 -5.17
C THR A 578 12.14 -12.77 -6.36
N PHE A 579 11.30 -13.78 -6.17
CA PHE A 579 10.53 -14.37 -7.26
C PHE A 579 9.03 -14.12 -7.17
N TRP A 580 8.56 -13.48 -6.09
CA TRP A 580 7.15 -13.48 -5.69
C TRP A 580 6.54 -12.11 -5.39
N ILE A 581 6.39 -11.30 -6.44
CA ILE A 581 5.34 -10.28 -6.49
C ILE A 581 4.68 -10.31 -7.88
N LYS A 582 3.75 -11.25 -8.10
CA LYS A 582 2.69 -11.05 -9.11
C LYS A 582 1.80 -9.94 -8.57
N ILE A 583 2.10 -8.72 -9.00
CA ILE A 583 1.32 -7.49 -8.86
C ILE A 583 -0.02 -7.63 -9.61
N LYS A 584 -0.83 -8.64 -9.25
CA LYS A 584 -2.16 -8.87 -9.81
C LYS A 584 -2.97 -7.60 -9.65
N GLY A 585 -3.41 -6.99 -10.74
CA GLY A 585 -4.45 -5.97 -10.66
C GLY A 585 -5.68 -6.65 -10.08
N VAL A 586 -6.06 -6.29 -8.87
CA VAL A 586 -7.18 -6.91 -8.16
C VAL A 586 -8.32 -5.91 -8.10
N GLU A 587 -9.53 -6.33 -8.48
CA GLU A 587 -10.72 -5.53 -8.21
C GLU A 587 -10.96 -5.53 -6.70
N ASN A 588 -10.86 -4.35 -6.10
CA ASN A 588 -11.20 -4.10 -4.69
C ASN A 588 -12.66 -4.51 -4.46
N PRO A 589 -12.95 -5.64 -3.80
CA PRO A 589 -14.31 -6.14 -3.74
C PRO A 589 -15.14 -5.23 -2.82
N ALA A 590 -16.29 -4.78 -3.32
CA ALA A 590 -17.20 -3.90 -2.61
C ALA A 590 -18.63 -4.42 -2.70
N LYS A 591 -19.33 -4.47 -1.56
CA LYS A 591 -20.64 -5.10 -1.43
C LYS A 591 -21.58 -4.23 -0.61
N ARG A 592 -22.70 -3.85 -1.23
CA ARG A 592 -23.75 -3.08 -0.57
C ARG A 592 -24.74 -3.99 0.13
N TYR A 593 -24.83 -3.83 1.44
CA TYR A 593 -25.80 -4.50 2.29
C TYR A 593 -26.98 -3.57 2.57
N ARG A 594 -28.21 -4.12 2.56
CA ARG A 594 -29.44 -3.39 2.90
C ARG A 594 -30.07 -4.06 4.13
N THR A 595 -30.44 -3.25 5.12
CA THR A 595 -31.26 -3.68 6.27
C THR A 595 -32.73 -3.46 5.90
N GLU A 596 -33.64 -3.53 6.88
CA GLU A 596 -35.05 -3.14 6.67
C GLU A 596 -35.21 -1.61 6.54
N ASN A 597 -34.27 -0.82 7.08
CA ASN A 597 -34.37 0.64 7.22
C ASN A 597 -33.25 1.45 6.53
N ASP A 598 -32.08 0.85 6.27
CA ASP A 598 -30.86 1.55 5.84
C ASP A 598 -30.00 0.70 4.88
N SER A 599 -28.87 1.23 4.38
CA SER A 599 -27.88 0.46 3.63
C SER A 599 -26.45 0.90 3.94
N ALA A 600 -25.56 -0.08 4.20
CA ALA A 600 -24.13 0.17 4.30
C ALA A 600 -23.37 -0.49 3.14
N ILE A 601 -22.14 -0.04 2.90
CA ILE A 601 -21.18 -0.70 2.01
C ILE A 601 -20.06 -1.28 2.87
N VAL A 602 -19.72 -2.53 2.61
CA VAL A 602 -18.41 -3.10 3.01
C VAL A 602 -17.55 -3.07 1.76
N ALA A 603 -16.29 -2.66 1.87
CA ALA A 603 -15.34 -2.67 0.76
C ALA A 603 -13.94 -3.00 1.28
N ALA A 604 -13.20 -3.86 0.59
CA ALA A 604 -11.80 -4.08 0.88
C ALA A 604 -10.92 -3.29 -0.10
N VAL A 605 -9.95 -2.57 0.45
CA VAL A 605 -8.78 -2.10 -0.30
C VAL A 605 -7.61 -2.88 0.28
N GLY A 606 -7.31 -4.01 -0.35
CA GLY A 606 -6.26 -4.92 0.13
C GLY A 606 -4.88 -4.25 0.14
N ASP A 607 -3.88 -4.94 0.71
CA ASP A 607 -2.49 -4.49 0.64
C ASP A 607 -2.08 -4.32 -0.83
N ALA A 608 -2.10 -3.07 -1.29
CA ALA A 608 -0.89 -2.28 -1.58
C ALA A 608 0.18 -2.90 -2.49
N ASN A 609 -0.14 -3.98 -3.20
CA ASN A 609 0.82 -4.77 -3.95
C ASN A 609 0.39 -5.03 -5.41
N THR A 610 -0.67 -4.37 -5.89
CA THR A 610 -1.62 -4.89 -6.90
C THR A 610 -1.89 -3.92 -8.05
N SER A 611 -0.86 -3.17 -8.45
CA SER A 611 -0.92 -1.76 -8.88
C SER A 611 0.51 -1.22 -9.32
N ALA A 612 1.06 -0.04 -9.70
CA ALA A 612 0.98 1.45 -9.88
C ALA A 612 1.56 2.49 -8.86
N HIS A 613 0.89 3.62 -8.54
CA HIS A 613 1.46 4.90 -8.00
C HIS A 613 2.43 4.95 -6.79
N PHE A 614 2.50 3.98 -5.87
CA PHE A 614 3.64 3.90 -4.94
C PHE A 614 4.53 2.77 -5.48
N PHE A 615 5.84 2.91 -5.39
CA PHE A 615 6.81 1.88 -5.77
C PHE A 615 7.56 1.37 -4.53
N THR A 616 6.89 0.66 -3.63
CA THR A 616 7.52 -0.54 -3.04
C THR A 616 8.02 -1.47 -4.19
N GLY A 617 8.59 -2.64 -3.87
CA GLY A 617 8.69 -3.71 -4.88
C GLY A 617 7.33 -4.16 -5.46
N SER A 618 6.21 -3.62 -4.96
CA SER A 618 4.84 -4.05 -5.16
C SER A 618 3.91 -2.86 -5.46
N GLY A 619 3.81 -2.42 -6.72
CA GLY A 619 3.21 -1.11 -7.08
C GLY A 619 1.76 -0.79 -6.59
N LEU A 620 1.32 0.49 -6.62
CA LEU A 620 0.16 1.03 -5.83
C LEU A 620 -0.91 2.04 -6.43
N SER A 621 -1.35 1.96 -7.71
CA SER A 621 -2.73 2.20 -8.21
C SER A 621 -3.06 1.27 -9.41
N THR A 622 -4.28 0.99 -9.89
CA THR A 622 -5.48 1.82 -10.07
C THR A 622 -6.74 1.20 -9.49
N GLY A 623 -7.00 1.41 -8.20
CA GLY A 623 -8.28 1.06 -7.59
C GLY A 623 -9.41 2.02 -7.97
N LYS A 624 -10.21 1.69 -9.00
CA LYS A 624 -11.45 2.42 -9.32
C LYS A 624 -12.62 1.75 -8.59
N LEU A 625 -13.12 2.37 -7.51
CA LEU A 625 -14.26 1.83 -6.76
C LEU A 625 -15.56 2.00 -7.56
N ILE A 626 -16.01 0.95 -8.25
CA ILE A 626 -17.27 0.96 -9.02
C ILE A 626 -18.42 0.52 -8.12
N ILE A 627 -19.06 1.49 -7.46
CA ILE A 627 -20.33 1.27 -6.77
C ILE A 627 -21.45 1.31 -7.81
N ASN A 628 -22.09 0.16 -8.06
CA ASN A 628 -23.31 0.03 -8.87
C ASN A 628 -24.58 0.18 -8.00
#